data_AF-A0A1H6PZT6-F1
#
_entry.id   AF-A0A1H6PZT6-F1
#
_cell.length_a   1.000
_cell.length_b   1.000
_cell.length_c   1.000
_cell.angle_alpha   90.00
_cell.angle_beta   90.00
_cell.angle_gamma   90.00
#
_symmetry.space_group_name_H-M   'P 1'
#
loop_
_entity.id
_entity.type
_entity.pdbx_description
1 polymer ?
#
loop_
_entity_poly.entity_id
_entity_poly.type
_entity_poly.pdbx_seq_one_letter_code
_entity_poly.pdbx_strand_id
1 'polypeptide(L)'
;MSNNTLVNVIVWSAFFIIMLILVPFSLKRLRENRKYKAKQEAQYQSDRLEYAYLDEKKLDALSGEKLVEAVIYQCLRKEDEDDNYFQHLSEAEKTIYAIYQVNQTVSSNAGLRSFFISPASEPFLKDLVTYYKNIGAFDVAEVVRNAGILNKIMETDDDSLEKDMSPEYVTYNFSDLTHEYVTLVVGTNFTTKMAQYVEEHKEEFIERGAEDETVSR
;
A
#
# COMPACT_ATOMS: atom_id res chain seq x y z
N MET A 1 -59.99 15.35 -23.28
CA MET A 1 -58.68 15.15 -22.62
C MET A 1 -57.62 15.27 -23.70
N SER A 2 -56.70 16.25 -23.62
CA SER A 2 -55.71 16.48 -24.67
C SER A 2 -54.66 15.35 -24.68
N ASN A 3 -54.16 14.96 -25.85
CA ASN A 3 -53.15 13.91 -26.03
C ASN A 3 -51.95 14.05 -25.07
N ASN A 4 -51.60 15.26 -24.67
CA ASN A 4 -50.51 15.54 -23.73
C ASN A 4 -50.75 14.97 -22.32
N THR A 5 -52.00 14.92 -21.86
CA THR A 5 -52.33 14.33 -20.54
C THR A 5 -52.19 12.81 -20.54
N LEU A 6 -52.58 12.14 -21.63
CA LEU A 6 -52.43 10.69 -21.78
C LEU A 6 -50.96 10.27 -21.88
N VAL A 7 -50.17 10.99 -22.70
CA VAL A 7 -48.73 10.73 -22.86
C VAL A 7 -47.99 10.90 -21.54
N ASN A 8 -48.29 11.95 -20.77
CA ASN A 8 -47.67 12.16 -19.45
C ASN A 8 -47.96 11.02 -18.47
N VAL A 9 -49.21 10.54 -18.40
CA VAL A 9 -49.58 9.42 -17.51
C VAL A 9 -48.81 8.14 -17.88
N ILE A 10 -48.67 7.86 -19.19
CA ILE A 10 -47.93 6.69 -19.67
C ILE A 10 -46.45 6.79 -19.29
N VAL A 11 -45.81 7.95 -19.52
CA VAL A 11 -44.39 8.17 -19.17
C VAL A 11 -44.14 8.01 -17.66
N TRP A 12 -44.99 8.61 -16.83
CA TRP A 12 -44.88 8.48 -15.37
C TRP A 12 -45.11 7.04 -14.90
N SER A 13 -46.08 6.32 -15.48
CA SER A 13 -46.32 4.92 -15.14
C SER A 13 -45.13 4.01 -15.48
N ALA A 14 -44.52 4.20 -16.66
CA ALA A 14 -43.32 3.49 -17.08
C ALA A 14 -42.13 3.82 -16.15
N PHE A 15 -41.96 5.08 -15.76
CA PHE A 15 -40.94 5.50 -14.81
C PHE A 15 -41.09 4.80 -13.45
N PHE A 16 -42.30 4.75 -12.88
CA PHE A 16 -42.52 4.06 -11.60
C PHE A 16 -42.30 2.54 -11.70
N ILE A 17 -42.67 1.90 -12.81
CA ILE A 17 -42.39 0.47 -13.03
C ILE A 17 -40.87 0.22 -13.06
N ILE A 18 -40.11 1.05 -13.78
CA ILE A 18 -38.64 0.94 -13.83
C ILE A 18 -38.06 1.18 -12.43
N MET A 19 -38.58 2.16 -11.69
CA MET A 19 -38.09 2.49 -10.34
C MET A 19 -38.36 1.35 -9.33
N LEU A 20 -39.52 0.70 -9.44
CA LEU A 20 -39.87 -0.48 -8.64
C LEU A 20 -38.92 -1.67 -8.88
N ILE A 21 -38.26 -1.74 -10.04
CA ILE A 21 -37.23 -2.75 -10.34
C ILE A 21 -35.84 -2.29 -9.87
N LEU A 22 -35.47 -1.03 -10.14
CA LEU A 22 -34.13 -0.49 -9.85
C LEU A 22 -33.86 -0.28 -8.36
N VAL A 23 -34.86 0.15 -7.58
CA VAL A 23 -34.70 0.39 -6.14
C VAL A 23 -34.34 -0.89 -5.37
N PRO A 24 -35.09 -2.01 -5.47
CA PRO A 24 -34.72 -3.24 -4.76
C PRO A 24 -33.41 -3.83 -5.27
N PHE A 25 -33.11 -3.72 -6.57
CA PHE A 25 -31.83 -4.15 -7.14
C PHE A 25 -30.65 -3.37 -6.55
N SER A 26 -30.75 -2.04 -6.50
CA SER A 26 -29.73 -1.17 -5.91
C SER A 26 -29.55 -1.44 -4.41
N LEU A 27 -30.65 -1.62 -3.67
CA LEU A 27 -30.60 -1.96 -2.24
C LEU A 27 -29.94 -3.33 -1.99
N LYS A 28 -30.23 -4.33 -2.82
CA LYS A 28 -29.58 -5.65 -2.74
C LYS A 28 -28.08 -5.53 -2.95
N ARG A 29 -27.65 -4.85 -4.02
CA ARG A 29 -26.23 -4.62 -4.34
C ARG A 29 -25.51 -3.85 -3.23
N LEU A 30 -26.14 -2.84 -2.64
CA LEU A 30 -25.59 -2.10 -1.50
C LEU A 30 -25.39 -2.99 -0.28
N ARG A 31 -26.35 -3.87 0.03
CA ARG A 31 -26.24 -4.81 1.16
C ARG A 31 -25.13 -5.84 0.94
N GLU A 32 -25.01 -6.37 -0.28
CA GLU A 32 -23.95 -7.31 -0.64
C GLU A 32 -22.57 -6.63 -0.53
N ASN A 33 -22.43 -5.41 -1.04
CA ASN A 33 -21.20 -4.63 -0.89
C ASN A 33 -20.88 -4.35 0.58
N ARG A 34 -21.87 -3.99 1.41
CA ARG A 34 -21.65 -3.80 2.86
C ARG A 34 -21.20 -5.08 3.55
N LYS A 35 -21.82 -6.23 3.23
CA LYS A 35 -21.41 -7.54 3.77
C LYS A 35 -20.01 -7.92 3.34
N TYR A 36 -19.66 -7.67 2.07
CA TYR A 36 -18.33 -7.92 1.54
C TYR A 36 -17.27 -7.06 2.22
N LYS A 37 -17.54 -5.75 2.40
CA LYS A 37 -16.67 -4.84 3.16
C LYS A 37 -16.52 -5.28 4.62
N ALA A 38 -17.62 -5.58 5.31
CA ALA A 38 -17.59 -6.03 6.69
C ALA A 38 -16.80 -7.35 6.87
N LYS A 39 -16.90 -8.27 5.90
CA LYS A 39 -16.10 -9.50 5.91
C LYS A 39 -14.61 -9.22 5.72
N GLN A 40 -14.26 -8.36 4.77
CA GLN A 40 -12.85 -7.98 4.54
C GLN A 40 -12.28 -7.27 5.76
N GLU A 41 -13.03 -6.36 6.36
CA GLU A 41 -12.59 -5.64 7.56
C GLU A 41 -12.44 -6.59 8.75
N ALA A 42 -13.38 -7.52 8.95
CA ALA A 42 -13.25 -8.54 9.98
C ALA A 42 -12.04 -9.47 9.75
N GLN A 43 -11.78 -9.84 8.50
CA GLN A 43 -10.61 -10.64 8.15
C GLN A 43 -9.31 -9.86 8.39
N TYR A 44 -9.24 -8.60 7.95
CA TYR A 44 -8.10 -7.72 8.19
C TYR A 44 -7.78 -7.60 9.69
N GLN A 45 -8.80 -7.37 10.53
CA GLN A 45 -8.59 -7.29 11.98
C GLN A 45 -8.15 -8.64 12.57
N SER A 46 -8.69 -9.76 12.06
CA SER A 46 -8.26 -11.09 12.47
C SER A 46 -6.79 -11.34 12.13
N ASP A 47 -6.41 -11.13 10.87
CA ASP A 47 -5.04 -11.33 10.37
C ASP A 47 -4.06 -10.39 11.09
N ARG A 48 -4.45 -9.14 11.34
CA ARG A 48 -3.64 -8.16 12.11
C ARG A 48 -3.33 -8.64 13.52
N LEU A 49 -4.30 -9.24 14.22
CA LEU A 49 -4.10 -9.80 15.56
C LEU A 49 -3.30 -11.10 15.53
N GLU A 50 -3.54 -11.96 14.53
CA GLU A 50 -2.88 -13.25 14.38
C GLU A 50 -1.39 -13.10 14.08
N TYR A 51 -1.04 -12.16 13.20
CA TYR A 51 0.32 -11.90 12.71
C TYR A 51 1.00 -10.69 13.38
N ALA A 52 0.43 -10.21 14.49
CA ALA A 52 1.03 -9.18 15.34
C ALA A 52 2.45 -9.56 15.81
N TYR A 53 2.66 -10.85 16.09
CA TYR A 53 3.93 -11.43 16.52
C TYR A 53 4.23 -12.66 15.65
N LEU A 54 5.35 -12.62 14.92
CA LEU A 54 5.74 -13.69 14.01
C LEU A 54 6.74 -14.64 14.68
N ASP A 55 6.41 -15.93 14.59
CA ASP A 55 7.31 -17.03 14.93
C ASP A 55 7.59 -17.85 13.67
N GLU A 56 8.57 -18.76 13.77
CA GLU A 56 8.98 -19.64 12.67
C GLU A 56 7.80 -20.43 12.08
N LYS A 57 6.90 -20.95 12.93
CA LYS A 57 5.77 -21.78 12.48
C LYS A 57 4.77 -20.96 11.68
N LYS A 58 4.50 -19.72 12.09
CA LYS A 58 3.61 -18.80 11.36
C LYS A 58 4.20 -18.44 10.00
N LEU A 59 5.48 -18.11 9.94
CA LEU A 59 6.13 -17.76 8.67
C LEU A 59 6.19 -18.97 7.72
N ASP A 60 6.47 -20.16 8.20
CA ASP A 60 6.53 -21.38 7.38
C ASP A 60 5.16 -21.84 6.86
N ALA A 61 4.08 -21.47 7.53
CA ALA A 61 2.72 -21.75 7.09
C ALA A 61 2.25 -20.81 5.96
N LEU A 62 2.96 -19.69 5.72
CA LEU A 62 2.57 -18.65 4.77
C LEU A 62 3.48 -18.64 3.55
N SER A 63 2.98 -18.08 2.45
CA SER A 63 3.73 -17.89 1.20
C SER A 63 3.16 -16.73 0.40
N GLY A 64 3.96 -16.21 -0.54
CA GLY A 64 3.52 -15.17 -1.47
C GLY A 64 3.03 -13.90 -0.77
N GLU A 65 1.89 -13.37 -1.22
CA GLU A 65 1.30 -12.13 -0.70
C GLU A 65 0.97 -12.22 0.80
N LYS A 66 0.43 -13.35 1.27
CA LYS A 66 0.06 -13.55 2.68
C LYS A 66 1.27 -13.51 3.61
N LEU A 67 2.43 -13.98 3.15
CA LEU A 67 3.69 -13.90 3.89
C LEU A 67 4.14 -12.44 4.06
N VAL A 68 4.06 -11.64 3.00
CA VAL A 68 4.39 -10.21 3.03
C VAL A 68 3.41 -9.43 3.91
N GLU A 69 2.10 -9.72 3.81
CA GLU A 69 1.07 -9.11 4.67
C GLU A 69 1.35 -9.37 6.16
N ALA A 70 1.73 -10.60 6.52
CA ALA A 70 2.03 -10.96 7.90
C ALA A 70 3.17 -10.12 8.50
N VAL A 71 4.25 -9.92 7.74
CA VAL A 71 5.37 -9.04 8.11
C VAL A 71 4.91 -7.58 8.27
N ILE A 72 4.05 -7.10 7.37
CA ILE A 72 3.50 -5.74 7.45
C ILE A 72 2.66 -5.58 8.74
N TYR A 73 1.84 -6.56 9.11
CA TYR A 73 1.05 -6.50 10.35
C TYR A 73 1.92 -6.39 11.60
N GLN A 74 3.03 -7.13 11.66
CA GLN A 74 4.00 -6.97 12.75
C GLN A 74 4.62 -5.56 12.77
N CYS A 75 5.00 -5.02 11.62
CA CYS A 75 5.56 -3.66 11.55
C CYS A 75 4.53 -2.59 11.96
N LEU A 76 3.27 -2.73 11.55
CA LEU A 76 2.17 -1.86 11.95
C LEU A 76 1.95 -1.88 13.47
N ARG A 77 1.99 -3.07 14.09
CA ARG A 77 1.94 -3.18 15.56
C ARG A 77 3.09 -2.41 16.22
N LYS A 78 4.32 -2.56 15.71
CA LYS A 78 5.49 -1.84 16.24
C LYS A 78 5.33 -0.32 16.11
N GLU A 79 4.82 0.18 14.98
CA GLU A 79 4.48 1.60 14.79
C GLU A 79 3.41 2.08 15.78
N ASP A 80 2.36 1.28 16.03
CA ASP A 80 1.31 1.63 16.98
C ASP A 80 1.81 1.70 18.45
N GLU A 81 2.89 0.98 18.78
CA GLU A 81 3.43 0.87 20.14
C GLU A 81 4.56 1.87 20.46
N ASP A 82 5.30 2.33 19.45
CA ASP A 82 6.49 3.17 19.62
C ASP A 82 6.61 4.24 18.54
N ASP A 83 6.63 5.52 18.95
CA ASP A 83 6.85 6.65 18.05
C ASP A 83 8.23 6.58 17.34
N ASN A 84 9.21 5.88 17.91
CA ASN A 84 10.53 5.65 17.31
C ASN A 84 10.67 4.27 16.66
N TYR A 85 9.57 3.59 16.34
CA TYR A 85 9.54 2.22 15.83
C TYR A 85 10.57 1.96 14.72
N PHE A 86 10.79 2.92 13.83
CA PHE A 86 11.70 2.78 12.70
C PHE A 86 13.14 2.44 13.14
N GLN A 87 13.59 2.95 14.28
CA GLN A 87 14.91 2.65 14.84
C GLN A 87 15.03 1.21 15.34
N HIS A 88 13.90 0.59 15.67
CA HIS A 88 13.80 -0.74 16.24
C HIS A 88 13.42 -1.82 15.21
N LEU A 89 13.10 -1.43 13.98
CA LEU A 89 12.92 -2.35 12.87
C LEU A 89 14.27 -2.95 12.43
N SER A 90 14.29 -4.25 12.11
CA SER A 90 15.41 -4.86 11.40
C SER A 90 15.56 -4.28 9.99
N GLU A 91 16.70 -4.50 9.34
CA GLU A 91 16.89 -4.00 7.96
C GLU A 91 15.91 -4.68 6.98
N ALA A 92 15.58 -5.94 7.21
CA ALA A 92 14.57 -6.65 6.44
C ALA A 92 13.15 -6.07 6.67
N GLU A 93 12.81 -5.73 7.92
CA GLU A 93 11.55 -5.04 8.25
C GLU A 93 11.46 -3.66 7.62
N LYS A 94 12.51 -2.84 7.73
CA LYS A 94 12.58 -1.53 7.06
C LYS A 94 12.36 -1.65 5.57
N THR A 95 12.98 -2.65 4.94
CA THR A 95 12.86 -2.90 3.50
C THR A 95 11.40 -3.13 3.09
N ILE A 96 10.71 -4.08 3.73
CA ILE A 96 9.31 -4.41 3.39
C ILE A 96 8.38 -3.27 3.77
N TYR A 97 8.59 -2.66 4.94
CA TYR A 97 7.68 -1.67 5.48
C TYR A 97 7.79 -0.32 4.78
N ALA A 98 8.99 0.12 4.37
CA ALA A 98 9.16 1.32 3.56
C ALA A 98 8.39 1.23 2.23
N ILE A 99 8.51 0.07 1.56
CA ILE A 99 7.80 -0.21 0.31
C ILE A 99 6.28 -0.19 0.54
N TYR A 100 5.82 -0.79 1.63
CA TYR A 100 4.41 -0.72 2.04
C TYR A 100 3.94 0.73 2.20
N GLN A 101 4.69 1.58 2.91
CA GLN A 101 4.33 2.99 3.14
C GLN A 101 4.22 3.79 1.83
N VAL A 102 5.13 3.58 0.87
CA VAL A 102 5.01 4.19 -0.47
C VAL A 102 3.76 3.68 -1.18
N ASN A 103 3.52 2.36 -1.18
CA ASN A 103 2.35 1.76 -1.83
C ASN A 103 1.03 2.27 -1.26
N GLN A 104 0.92 2.41 0.07
CA GLN A 104 -0.26 2.99 0.72
C GLN A 104 -0.47 4.44 0.30
N THR A 105 0.60 5.24 0.29
CA THR A 105 0.53 6.64 -0.11
C THR A 105 0.05 6.80 -1.55
N VAL A 106 0.62 6.03 -2.48
CA VAL A 106 0.23 6.06 -3.90
C VAL A 106 -1.20 5.57 -4.10
N SER A 107 -1.60 4.50 -3.42
CA SER A 107 -2.95 3.91 -3.53
C SER A 107 -4.07 4.81 -3.00
N SER A 108 -3.75 5.76 -2.12
CA SER A 108 -4.70 6.75 -1.59
C SER A 108 -5.08 7.88 -2.56
N ASN A 109 -4.71 7.77 -3.85
CA ASN A 109 -4.80 8.80 -4.90
C ASN A 109 -3.92 10.04 -4.66
N ALA A 110 -2.97 9.97 -3.72
CA ALA A 110 -2.09 11.09 -3.38
C ALA A 110 -0.84 11.18 -4.30
N GLY A 111 -0.56 10.13 -5.09
CA GLY A 111 0.62 10.03 -5.97
C GLY A 111 1.96 9.98 -5.21
N LEU A 112 3.07 9.76 -5.92
CA LEU A 112 4.40 9.59 -5.31
C LEU A 112 4.87 10.82 -4.52
N ARG A 113 4.56 12.04 -5.02
CA ARG A 113 4.99 13.29 -4.37
C ARG A 113 4.55 13.35 -2.91
N SER A 114 3.36 12.86 -2.60
CA SER A 114 2.80 12.91 -1.26
C SER A 114 3.61 12.13 -0.25
N PHE A 115 4.33 11.09 -0.68
CA PHE A 115 5.26 10.37 0.20
C PHE A 115 6.47 11.25 0.53
N PHE A 116 7.09 11.87 -0.47
CA PHE A 116 8.31 12.66 -0.26
C PHE A 116 8.12 13.91 0.60
N ILE A 117 6.95 14.54 0.56
CA ILE A 117 6.66 15.76 1.35
C ILE A 117 6.06 15.46 2.73
N SER A 118 5.77 14.20 3.04
CA SER A 118 5.14 13.81 4.30
C SER A 118 6.20 13.70 5.41
N PRO A 119 6.02 14.39 6.56
CA PRO A 119 6.94 14.23 7.70
C PRO A 119 7.03 12.79 8.21
N ALA A 120 5.95 12.01 8.12
CA ALA A 120 5.94 10.60 8.53
C ALA A 120 6.85 9.71 7.68
N SER A 121 7.18 10.16 6.46
CA SER A 121 8.01 9.41 5.52
C SER A 121 9.50 9.71 5.68
N GLU A 122 9.88 10.77 6.41
CA GLU A 122 11.26 11.23 6.60
C GLU A 122 12.25 10.11 6.99
N PRO A 123 11.93 9.19 7.93
CA PRO A 123 12.86 8.13 8.34
C PRO A 123 13.28 7.21 7.18
N PHE A 124 12.41 7.03 6.18
CA PHE A 124 12.62 6.11 5.07
C PHE A 124 13.40 6.73 3.91
N LEU A 125 13.40 8.06 3.76
CA LEU A 125 13.85 8.75 2.54
C LEU A 125 15.32 8.46 2.19
N LYS A 126 16.18 8.37 3.22
CA LYS A 126 17.62 8.21 3.04
C LYS A 126 17.98 6.93 2.28
N ASP A 127 17.35 5.82 2.65
CA ASP A 127 17.68 4.48 2.15
C ASP A 127 16.58 3.91 1.23
N LEU A 128 15.60 4.75 0.85
CA LEU A 128 14.43 4.35 0.08
C LEU A 128 14.77 3.57 -1.19
N VAL A 129 15.73 4.07 -1.98
CA VAL A 129 16.18 3.40 -3.22
C VAL A 129 16.80 2.03 -2.92
N THR A 130 17.51 1.91 -1.79
CA THR A 130 18.14 0.66 -1.36
C THR A 130 17.09 -0.39 -1.03
N TYR A 131 15.97 -0.02 -0.39
CA TYR A 131 14.89 -0.96 -0.08
C TYR A 131 14.31 -1.63 -1.33
N TYR A 132 14.07 -0.89 -2.42
CA TYR A 132 13.63 -1.48 -3.68
C TYR A 132 14.72 -2.36 -4.34
N LYS A 133 15.99 -1.99 -4.20
CA LYS A 133 17.12 -2.79 -4.70
C LYS A 133 17.28 -4.10 -3.92
N ASN A 134 17.04 -4.10 -2.62
CA ASN A 134 17.14 -5.28 -1.76
C ASN A 134 16.20 -6.40 -2.24
N ILE A 135 14.99 -6.05 -2.65
CA ILE A 135 14.04 -7.01 -3.24
C ILE A 135 14.29 -7.29 -4.74
N GLY A 136 15.36 -6.74 -5.33
CA GLY A 136 15.68 -6.87 -6.75
C GLY A 136 14.71 -6.12 -7.69
N ALA A 137 13.97 -5.13 -7.20
CA ALA A 137 13.07 -4.29 -7.99
C ALA A 137 13.80 -3.05 -8.54
N PHE A 138 14.84 -3.27 -9.34
CA PHE A 138 15.72 -2.20 -9.85
C PHE A 138 14.99 -1.13 -10.66
N ASP A 139 14.06 -1.51 -11.53
CA ASP A 139 13.30 -0.56 -12.36
C ASP A 139 12.43 0.36 -11.47
N VAL A 140 11.78 -0.21 -10.44
CA VAL A 140 11.00 0.57 -9.47
C VAL A 140 11.91 1.47 -8.64
N ALA A 141 13.09 0.96 -8.25
CA ALA A 141 14.10 1.73 -7.53
C ALA A 141 14.55 2.95 -8.33
N GLU A 142 14.63 2.83 -9.66
CA GLU A 142 14.99 3.93 -10.54
C GLU A 142 13.89 4.99 -10.63
N VAL A 143 12.62 4.60 -10.76
CA VAL A 143 11.49 5.54 -10.73
C VAL A 143 11.46 6.31 -9.40
N VAL A 144 11.61 5.60 -8.28
CA VAL A 144 11.61 6.19 -6.94
C VAL A 144 12.81 7.13 -6.74
N ARG A 145 13.99 6.77 -7.26
CA ARG A 145 15.18 7.64 -7.24
C ARG A 145 14.92 8.95 -7.99
N ASN A 146 14.35 8.88 -9.19
CA ASN A 146 14.05 10.05 -10.01
C ASN A 146 12.95 10.91 -9.39
N ALA A 147 11.94 10.30 -8.75
CA ALA A 147 10.93 11.02 -7.98
C ALA A 147 11.54 11.77 -6.78
N GLY A 148 12.53 11.18 -6.09
CA GLY A 148 13.25 11.84 -5.01
C GLY A 148 14.10 13.03 -5.49
N ILE A 149 14.76 12.91 -6.64
CA ILE A 149 15.50 14.02 -7.26
C ILE A 149 14.55 15.15 -7.67
N LEU A 150 13.43 14.81 -8.32
CA LEU A 150 12.40 15.78 -8.69
C LEU A 150 11.83 16.49 -7.46
N ASN A 151 11.59 15.77 -6.35
CA ASN A 151 11.17 16.39 -5.10
C ASN A 151 12.20 17.41 -4.61
N LYS A 152 13.49 17.04 -4.64
CA LYS A 152 14.57 17.92 -4.20
C LYS A 152 14.68 19.18 -5.07
N ILE A 153 14.57 19.04 -6.39
CA ILE A 153 14.51 20.20 -7.32
C ILE A 153 13.38 21.13 -6.91
N MET A 154 12.17 20.60 -6.66
CA MET A 154 11.02 21.40 -6.26
C MET A 154 11.14 22.03 -4.86
N GLU A 155 11.92 21.44 -3.96
CA GLU A 155 12.16 21.99 -2.62
C GLU A 155 13.25 23.07 -2.59
N THR A 156 14.27 22.96 -3.45
CA THR A 156 15.42 23.86 -3.45
C THR A 156 15.47 24.84 -4.61
N ASP A 157 14.56 24.73 -5.58
CA ASP A 157 14.58 25.46 -6.86
C ASP A 157 15.94 25.35 -7.59
N ASP A 158 16.60 24.19 -7.50
CA ASP A 158 17.92 23.93 -8.10
C ASP A 158 17.80 22.99 -9.31
N ASP A 159 17.54 23.56 -10.48
CA ASP A 159 17.43 22.84 -11.75
C ASP A 159 18.73 22.12 -12.14
N SER A 160 19.88 22.46 -11.53
CA SER A 160 21.15 21.78 -11.84
C SER A 160 21.17 20.30 -11.40
N LEU A 161 20.22 19.90 -10.55
CA LEU A 161 20.02 18.51 -10.12
C LEU A 161 19.34 17.65 -11.18
N GLU A 162 18.75 18.22 -12.24
CA GLU A 162 18.19 17.45 -13.37
C GLU A 162 19.25 16.55 -14.02
N LYS A 163 20.53 16.95 -13.99
CA LYS A 163 21.65 16.14 -14.50
C LYS A 163 21.84 14.82 -13.77
N ASP A 164 21.33 14.72 -12.53
CA ASP A 164 21.43 13.52 -11.71
C ASP A 164 20.27 12.55 -12.02
N MET A 165 19.24 13.01 -12.73
CA MET A 165 18.13 12.16 -13.20
C MET A 165 18.57 11.27 -14.35
N SER A 166 17.90 10.13 -14.51
CA SER A 166 18.12 9.29 -15.69
C SER A 166 17.56 10.01 -16.92
N PRO A 167 18.23 9.94 -18.09
CA PRO A 167 17.82 10.70 -19.28
C PRO A 167 16.36 10.50 -19.71
N GLU A 168 15.81 9.31 -19.47
CA GLU A 168 14.41 8.97 -19.77
C GLU A 168 13.38 9.71 -18.88
N TYR A 169 13.75 10.11 -17.66
CA TYR A 169 12.84 10.75 -16.70
C TYR A 169 13.02 12.27 -16.58
N VAL A 170 13.99 12.87 -17.27
CA VAL A 170 14.25 14.33 -17.18
C VAL A 170 13.00 15.15 -17.52
N THR A 171 12.15 14.65 -18.40
CA THR A 171 10.92 15.34 -18.83
C THR A 171 9.67 14.94 -18.03
N TYR A 172 9.80 13.99 -17.11
CA TYR A 172 8.68 13.44 -16.36
C TYR A 172 8.30 14.36 -15.21
N ASN A 173 6.99 14.55 -15.01
CA ASN A 173 6.46 15.13 -13.78
C ASN A 173 6.04 14.01 -12.80
N PHE A 174 5.59 14.39 -11.60
CA PHE A 174 5.14 13.42 -10.60
C PHE A 174 3.97 12.54 -11.03
N SER A 175 3.08 13.01 -11.92
CA SER A 175 2.00 12.18 -12.46
C SER A 175 2.56 11.07 -13.34
N ASP A 176 3.53 11.38 -14.19
CA ASP A 176 4.18 10.41 -15.08
C ASP A 176 4.94 9.36 -14.26
N LEU A 177 5.75 9.79 -13.29
CA LEU A 177 6.48 8.91 -12.37
C LEU A 177 5.53 8.06 -11.52
N THR A 178 4.41 8.62 -11.06
CA THR A 178 3.39 7.86 -10.31
C THR A 178 2.76 6.78 -11.18
N HIS A 179 2.39 7.13 -12.41
CA HIS A 179 1.78 6.18 -13.34
C HIS A 179 2.74 5.02 -13.64
N GLU A 180 4.01 5.33 -13.89
CA GLU A 180 5.02 4.31 -14.13
C GLU A 180 5.30 3.45 -12.91
N TYR A 181 5.41 4.05 -11.73
CA TYR A 181 5.52 3.32 -10.47
C TYR A 181 4.38 2.29 -10.31
N VAL A 182 3.13 2.72 -10.50
CA VAL A 182 1.96 1.83 -10.42
C VAL A 182 2.03 0.75 -11.49
N THR A 183 2.44 1.11 -12.71
CA THR A 183 2.57 0.16 -13.83
C THR A 183 3.60 -0.91 -13.52
N LEU A 184 4.75 -0.56 -12.95
CA LEU A 184 5.78 -1.52 -12.59
C LEU A 184 5.36 -2.38 -11.39
N VAL A 185 4.75 -1.79 -10.35
CA VAL A 185 4.29 -2.56 -9.18
C VAL A 185 3.19 -3.56 -9.55
N VAL A 186 2.25 -3.20 -10.43
CA VAL A 186 1.15 -4.08 -10.86
C VAL A 186 1.56 -5.01 -12.00
N GLY A 187 2.38 -4.53 -12.94
CA GLY A 187 2.70 -5.22 -14.19
C GLY A 187 3.90 -6.17 -14.11
N THR A 188 4.65 -6.16 -13.01
CA THR A 188 5.79 -7.04 -12.79
C THR A 188 5.52 -8.04 -11.67
N ASN A 189 6.46 -8.95 -11.42
CA ASN A 189 6.42 -9.89 -10.30
C ASN A 189 6.78 -9.23 -8.95
N PHE A 190 6.37 -7.98 -8.72
CA PHE A 190 6.76 -7.17 -7.57
C PHE A 190 6.43 -7.83 -6.22
N THR A 191 5.19 -8.31 -6.05
CA THR A 191 4.78 -9.02 -4.83
C THR A 191 5.57 -10.33 -4.64
N THR A 192 5.90 -11.02 -5.73
CA THR A 192 6.75 -12.22 -5.68
C THR A 192 8.16 -11.90 -5.22
N LYS A 193 8.74 -10.79 -5.70
CA LYS A 193 10.06 -10.30 -5.26
C LYS A 193 10.07 -9.97 -3.78
N MET A 194 9.03 -9.30 -3.27
CA MET A 194 8.88 -9.06 -1.83
C MET A 194 8.78 -10.37 -1.04
N ALA A 195 7.97 -11.32 -1.48
CA ALA A 195 7.82 -12.61 -0.80
C ALA A 195 9.14 -13.40 -0.78
N GLN A 196 9.89 -13.43 -1.89
CA GLN A 196 11.20 -14.05 -1.97
C GLN A 196 12.19 -13.41 -0.99
N TYR A 197 12.22 -12.08 -0.91
CA TYR A 197 13.04 -11.39 0.07
C TYR A 197 12.67 -11.77 1.50
N VAL A 198 11.37 -11.86 1.83
CA VAL A 198 10.94 -12.33 3.16
C VAL A 198 11.39 -13.77 3.42
N GLU A 199 11.30 -14.65 2.43
CA GLU A 199 11.77 -16.04 2.55
C GLU A 199 13.28 -16.15 2.78
N GLU A 200 14.08 -15.33 2.10
CA GLU A 200 15.54 -15.28 2.23
C GLU A 200 16.00 -14.68 3.58
N HIS A 201 15.19 -13.82 4.17
CA HIS A 201 15.49 -13.08 5.41
C HIS A 201 14.58 -13.48 6.59
N LYS A 202 13.94 -14.66 6.57
CA LYS A 202 12.94 -15.10 7.57
C LYS A 202 13.34 -14.83 9.02
N GLU A 203 14.59 -15.14 9.38
CA GLU A 203 15.11 -14.99 10.74
C GLU A 203 15.04 -13.56 11.28
N GLU A 204 15.11 -12.55 10.41
CA GLU A 204 15.04 -11.13 10.79
C GLU A 204 13.63 -10.64 11.09
N PHE A 205 12.61 -11.46 10.78
CA PHE A 205 11.20 -11.18 11.04
C PHE A 205 10.66 -11.94 12.26
N ILE A 206 11.39 -12.95 12.76
CA ILE A 206 10.97 -13.74 13.91
C ILE A 206 11.21 -12.94 15.19
N GLU A 207 10.14 -12.68 15.93
CA GLU A 207 10.26 -12.14 17.28
C GLU A 207 10.66 -13.24 18.25
N ARG A 208 11.95 -13.27 18.60
CA ARG A 208 12.44 -14.13 19.67
C ARG A 208 11.95 -13.53 20.99
N GLY A 209 10.86 -14.10 21.48
CA GLY A 209 10.18 -13.64 22.68
C GLY A 209 11.10 -13.51 23.88
N ALA A 210 10.83 -12.46 24.66
CA ALA A 210 11.25 -12.21 26.02
C ALA A 210 10.87 -13.36 26.99
N GLU A 211 11.51 -14.52 26.87
CA GLU A 211 11.35 -15.64 27.80
C GLU A 211 12.20 -15.51 29.09
N ASP A 212 12.96 -14.42 29.29
CA ASP A 212 13.90 -14.30 30.43
C ASP A 212 13.45 -13.37 31.58
N GLU A 213 12.33 -12.64 31.49
CA GLU A 213 11.93 -11.69 32.56
C GLU A 213 10.86 -12.19 33.55
N THR A 214 10.38 -13.43 33.43
CA THR A 214 9.45 -14.02 34.42
C THR A 214 10.06 -15.09 35.33
N VAL A 215 11.40 -15.21 35.39
CA VAL A 215 12.11 -16.08 36.36
C VAL A 215 13.23 -15.32 37.07
N SER A 216 12.93 -14.17 37.68
CA SER A 216 13.65 -13.66 38.85
C SER A 216 12.96 -12.44 39.45
N ARG A 217 11.89 -12.68 40.23
CA ARG A 217 11.54 -11.87 41.40
C ARG A 217 10.92 -12.76 42.47
#